data_AF-A0A9D3NB03-F1
#
_entry.id   AF-A0A9D3NB03-F1
#
_cell.length_a   1.000
_cell.length_b   1.000
_cell.length_c   1.000
_cell.angle_alpha   90.00
_cell.angle_beta   90.00
_cell.angle_gamma   90.00
#
_symmetry.space_group_name_H-M   'P 1'
#
loop_
_entity.id
_entity.type
_entity.pdbx_description
1 polymer ?
#
loop_
_entity_poly.entity_id
_entity_poly.type
_entity_poly.pdbx_seq_one_letter_code
_entity_poly.pdbx_strand_id
1 'polypeptide(L)'
;MAKKAFKSILQKCTYLPALEQFLYEAPSNVLKHVIYQFSKVLPHDSKARRSFVTSGGLKKVQEVKAEPGSDLQKYINTINACYPEEIVRYYSPGYSEALLERIEYHQSA
;
A
#
# COMPACT_ATOMS: atom_id res chain seq x y z
N MET A 1 -13.32 -20.71 -14.95
CA MET A 1 -12.11 -20.35 -15.70
C MET A 1 -11.72 -18.86 -15.58
N ALA A 2 -12.67 -17.93 -15.50
CA ALA A 2 -12.40 -16.48 -15.37
C ALA A 2 -11.45 -16.08 -14.22
N LYS A 3 -11.55 -16.71 -13.03
CA LYS A 3 -10.67 -16.41 -11.88
C LYS A 3 -9.18 -16.68 -12.15
N LYS A 4 -8.84 -17.74 -12.91
CA LYS A 4 -7.45 -18.06 -13.26
C LYS A 4 -6.90 -17.10 -14.32
N ALA A 5 -7.71 -16.77 -15.32
CA ALA A 5 -7.35 -15.78 -16.34
C ALA A 5 -7.13 -14.40 -15.72
N PHE A 6 -8.03 -13.96 -14.83
CA PHE A 6 -7.92 -12.69 -14.12
C PHE A 6 -6.66 -12.61 -13.25
N LYS A 7 -6.34 -13.68 -12.51
CA LYS A 7 -5.10 -13.76 -11.73
C LYS A 7 -3.85 -13.66 -12.62
N SER A 8 -3.86 -14.31 -13.78
CA SER A 8 -2.73 -14.29 -14.72
C SER A 8 -2.56 -12.92 -15.39
N ILE A 9 -3.67 -12.22 -15.67
CA ILE A 9 -3.67 -10.86 -16.20
C ILE A 9 -3.16 -9.87 -15.14
N LEU A 10 -3.63 -9.97 -13.89
CA LEU A 10 -3.14 -9.14 -12.78
C LEU A 10 -1.63 -9.30 -12.57
N GLN A 11 -1.12 -10.53 -12.62
CA GLN A 11 0.31 -10.81 -12.44
C GLN A 11 1.19 -10.29 -13.59
N LYS A 12 0.61 -10.06 -14.77
CA LYS A 12 1.30 -9.49 -15.94
C LYS A 12 1.03 -8.00 -16.11
N CYS A 13 0.11 -7.43 -15.33
CA CYS A 13 -0.20 -6.01 -15.41
C CYS A 13 0.95 -5.22 -14.77
N THR A 14 1.63 -4.44 -15.58
CA THR A 14 2.63 -3.45 -15.16
C THR A 14 2.05 -2.03 -15.15
N TYR A 15 0.83 -1.84 -15.66
CA TYR A 15 0.12 -0.57 -15.63
C TYR A 15 -0.56 -0.35 -14.28
N LEU A 16 0.18 0.29 -13.37
CA LEU A 16 -0.22 0.51 -11.98
C LEU A 16 -1.52 1.29 -11.80
N PRO A 17 -1.90 2.29 -12.62
CA PRO A 17 -3.16 2.99 -12.45
C PRO A 17 -4.39 2.07 -12.58
N ALA A 18 -4.34 1.07 -13.45
CA ALA A 18 -5.42 0.08 -13.53
C ALA A 18 -5.42 -0.88 -12.33
N LEU A 19 -4.26 -1.19 -11.75
CA LEU A 19 -4.15 -2.00 -10.54
C LEU A 19 -4.64 -1.26 -9.29
N GLU A 20 -4.47 0.06 -9.24
CA GLU A 20 -4.93 0.89 -8.13
C GLU A 20 -6.46 0.89 -8.00
N GLN A 21 -7.22 0.86 -9.10
CA GLN A 21 -8.69 0.73 -9.02
C GLN A 21 -9.12 -0.52 -8.24
N PHE A 22 -8.41 -1.64 -8.42
CA PHE A 22 -8.67 -2.87 -7.67
C PHE A 22 -8.24 -2.77 -6.20
N LEU A 23 -7.30 -1.89 -5.85
CA LEU A 23 -6.92 -1.67 -4.45
C LEU A 23 -8.07 -1.06 -3.64
N TYR A 24 -8.97 -0.30 -4.29
CA TYR A 24 -10.13 0.32 -3.65
C TYR A 24 -11.40 -0.54 -3.72
N GLU A 25 -11.63 -1.23 -4.84
CA GLU A 25 -12.91 -1.89 -5.12
C GLU A 25 -12.91 -3.41 -4.87
N ALA A 26 -11.73 -4.04 -4.77
CA ALA A 26 -11.67 -5.49 -4.78
C ALA A 26 -11.94 -6.13 -3.40
N PRO A 27 -12.67 -7.26 -3.36
CA PRO A 27 -12.84 -8.05 -2.15
C PRO A 27 -11.50 -8.63 -1.65
N SER A 28 -11.40 -8.92 -0.35
CA SER A 28 -10.16 -9.28 0.35
C SER A 28 -9.38 -10.44 -0.28
N ASN A 29 -10.06 -11.38 -0.94
CA ASN A 29 -9.44 -12.51 -1.64
C ASN A 29 -8.67 -12.12 -2.91
N VAL A 30 -9.03 -10.99 -3.54
CA VAL A 30 -8.32 -10.42 -4.70
C VAL A 30 -7.25 -9.44 -4.25
N LEU A 31 -7.52 -8.71 -3.16
CA LEU A 31 -6.63 -7.70 -2.60
C LEU A 31 -5.21 -8.23 -2.31
N LYS A 32 -5.08 -9.46 -1.79
CA LYS A 32 -3.78 -10.11 -1.58
C LYS A 32 -2.96 -10.21 -2.87
N HIS A 33 -3.60 -10.49 -4.01
CA HIS A 33 -2.92 -10.62 -5.29
C HIS A 33 -2.54 -9.27 -5.89
N VAL A 34 -3.35 -8.24 -5.67
CA VAL A 34 -3.05 -6.86 -6.07
C VAL A 34 -1.83 -6.34 -5.29
N ILE A 35 -1.82 -6.52 -3.97
CA ILE A 35 -0.69 -6.12 -3.10
C ILE A 35 0.58 -6.91 -3.41
N TYR A 36 0.45 -8.20 -3.74
CA TYR A 36 1.57 -9.01 -4.25
C TYR A 36 2.17 -8.39 -5.53
N GLN A 37 1.36 -7.92 -6.46
CA GLN A 37 1.87 -7.34 -7.69
C GLN A 37 2.59 -6.01 -7.43
N PHE A 38 2.03 -5.15 -6.57
CA PHE A 38 2.70 -3.91 -6.15
C PHE A 38 4.05 -4.20 -5.48
N SER A 39 4.14 -5.22 -4.62
CA SER A 39 5.40 -5.58 -3.96
C SER A 39 6.48 -6.10 -4.92
N LYS A 40 6.10 -6.54 -6.12
CA LYS A 40 7.03 -6.93 -7.20
C LYS A 40 7.45 -5.75 -8.08
N VAL A 41 6.54 -4.82 -8.37
CA VAL A 41 6.80 -3.73 -9.33
C VAL A 41 7.50 -2.53 -8.66
N LEU A 42 7.03 -2.10 -7.49
CA LEU A 42 7.50 -0.87 -6.83
C LEU A 42 9.01 -0.86 -6.50
N PRO A 43 9.65 -1.98 -6.08
CA PRO A 43 11.09 -1.99 -5.85
C PRO A 43 11.94 -1.66 -7.07
N HIS A 44 11.40 -1.87 -8.28
CA HIS A 44 12.15 -1.76 -9.53
C HIS A 44 11.74 -0.56 -10.40
N ASP A 45 10.74 0.23 -9.99
CA ASP A 45 10.26 1.38 -10.76
C ASP A 45 10.11 2.62 -9.86
N SER A 46 10.96 3.63 -10.06
CA SER A 46 10.94 4.88 -9.31
C SER A 46 9.78 5.81 -9.69
N LYS A 47 9.35 5.80 -10.95
CA LYS A 47 8.23 6.62 -11.41
C LYS A 47 6.91 6.09 -10.85
N ALA A 48 6.78 4.76 -10.87
CA ALA A 48 5.71 4.03 -10.20
C ALA A 48 5.57 4.38 -8.73
N ARG A 49 6.68 4.37 -7.97
CA ARG A 49 6.69 4.72 -6.54
C ARG A 49 6.12 6.11 -6.29
N ARG A 50 6.59 7.10 -7.06
CA ARG A 50 6.07 8.47 -6.96
C ARG A 50 4.57 8.52 -7.25
N SER A 51 4.13 7.92 -8.36
CA SER A 51 2.73 7.88 -8.75
C SER A 51 1.84 7.25 -7.67
N PHE A 52 2.26 6.09 -7.15
CA PHE A 52 1.52 5.29 -6.17
C PHE A 52 1.33 6.01 -4.83
N VAL A 53 2.30 6.83 -4.42
CA VAL A 53 2.13 7.66 -3.22
C VAL A 53 1.18 8.82 -3.50
N THR A 54 1.36 9.51 -4.63
CA THR A 54 0.55 10.69 -4.96
C THR A 54 -0.93 10.37 -5.23
N SER A 55 -1.23 9.17 -5.72
CA SER A 55 -2.61 8.71 -5.95
C SER A 55 -3.29 8.19 -4.68
N GLY A 56 -2.57 8.08 -3.56
CA GLY A 56 -3.09 7.55 -2.30
C GLY A 56 -3.02 6.02 -2.19
N GLY A 57 -2.34 5.34 -3.10
CA GLY A 57 -2.14 3.89 -3.04
C GLY A 57 -1.40 3.44 -1.78
N LEU A 58 -0.35 4.18 -1.38
CA LEU A 58 0.40 3.86 -0.14
C LEU A 58 -0.46 4.00 1.11
N LYS A 59 -1.31 5.03 1.17
CA LYS A 59 -2.31 5.19 2.24
C LYS A 59 -3.21 3.97 2.31
N LYS A 60 -3.74 3.56 1.16
CA LYS A 60 -4.65 2.42 1.11
C LYS A 60 -3.99 1.13 1.59
N VAL A 61 -2.71 0.93 1.27
CA VAL A 61 -1.92 -0.21 1.77
C VAL A 61 -1.80 -0.20 3.29
N GLN A 62 -1.63 0.96 3.95
CA GLN A 62 -1.54 1.01 5.42
C GLN A 62 -2.88 0.67 6.11
N GLU A 63 -4.01 0.87 5.45
CA GLU A 63 -5.34 0.51 5.96
C GLU A 63 -5.62 -1.00 5.89
N VAL A 64 -4.81 -1.77 5.17
CA VAL A 64 -5.02 -3.20 4.97
C VAL A 64 -4.63 -3.98 6.23
N LYS A 65 -5.62 -4.63 6.84
CA LYS A 65 -5.40 -5.54 7.97
C LYS A 65 -4.77 -6.84 7.46
N ALA A 66 -3.56 -7.14 7.93
CA ALA A 66 -2.86 -8.37 7.64
C ALA A 66 -2.54 -9.11 8.96
N GLU A 67 -2.75 -10.43 8.96
CA GLU A 67 -2.36 -11.26 10.11
C GLU A 67 -0.83 -11.27 10.25
N PRO A 68 -0.28 -11.19 11.48
CA PRO A 68 1.15 -11.30 11.72
C PRO A 68 1.73 -12.59 11.13
N GLY A 69 2.86 -12.48 10.43
CA GLY A 69 3.54 -13.60 9.76
C GLY A 69 2.93 -14.04 8.42
N SER A 70 1.75 -13.51 8.05
CA SER A 70 1.11 -13.83 6.77
C SER A 70 1.92 -13.32 5.57
N ASP A 71 1.73 -13.95 4.41
CA ASP A 71 2.34 -13.45 3.16
C ASP A 71 1.89 -12.02 2.83
N LEU A 72 0.65 -11.67 3.20
CA LEU A 72 0.11 -10.35 2.97
C LEU A 72 0.93 -9.29 3.72
N GLN A 73 1.27 -9.56 4.98
CA GLN A 73 2.15 -8.69 5.76
C GLN A 73 3.54 -8.58 5.12
N LYS A 74 4.11 -9.68 4.62
CA LYS A 74 5.40 -9.66 3.91
C LYS A 74 5.37 -8.77 2.67
N TYR A 75 4.27 -8.82 1.90
CA TYR A 75 4.09 -7.97 0.73
C TYR A 75 3.96 -6.50 1.11
N ILE A 76 3.19 -6.18 2.15
CA ILE A 76 3.06 -4.82 2.68
C ILE A 76 4.43 -4.29 3.12
N ASN A 77 5.20 -5.08 3.88
CA ASN A 77 6.53 -4.69 4.34
C ASN A 77 7.48 -4.40 3.17
N THR A 78 7.40 -5.19 2.09
CA THR A 78 8.19 -4.96 0.87
C THR A 78 7.80 -3.64 0.19
N ILE A 79 6.51 -3.33 0.13
CA ILE A 79 6.02 -2.04 -0.38
C ILE A 79 6.52 -0.89 0.51
N ASN A 80 6.40 -1.02 1.83
CA ASN A 80 6.83 0.01 2.77
C ASN A 80 8.34 0.28 2.67
N ALA A 81 9.16 -0.75 2.48
CA ALA A 81 10.61 -0.62 2.29
C ALA A 81 11.01 0.15 1.00
N CYS A 82 10.07 0.42 0.10
CA CYS A 82 10.29 1.25 -1.08
C CYS A 82 10.25 2.76 -0.79
N TYR A 83 9.83 3.15 0.42
CA TYR A 83 9.59 4.53 0.83
C TYR A 83 10.34 4.87 2.12
N PRO A 84 10.70 6.15 2.33
CA PRO A 84 11.18 6.63 3.62
C PRO A 84 10.18 6.33 4.75
N GLU A 85 10.70 6.03 5.95
CA GLU A 85 9.89 5.69 7.12
C GLU A 85 8.89 6.80 7.46
N GLU A 86 9.28 8.05 7.29
CA GLU A 86 8.45 9.22 7.56
C GLU A 86 7.20 9.24 6.66
N ILE A 87 7.35 8.85 5.39
CA ILE A 87 6.21 8.77 4.45
C ILE A 87 5.29 7.62 4.88
N VAL A 88 5.84 6.47 5.23
CA VAL A 88 5.05 5.31 5.68
C VAL A 88 4.28 5.64 6.97
N ARG A 89 4.93 6.30 7.93
CA ARG A 89 4.33 6.75 9.20
C ARG A 89 3.26 7.79 8.96
N TYR A 90 3.51 8.77 8.10
CA TYR A 90 2.51 9.78 7.75
C TYR A 90 1.19 9.17 7.29
N TYR A 91 1.25 8.08 6.51
CA TYR A 91 0.08 7.36 6.03
C TYR A 91 -0.42 6.24 6.94
N SER A 92 0.25 5.96 8.06
CA SER A 92 -0.15 4.93 9.00
C SER A 92 -1.41 5.35 9.76
N PRO A 93 -2.40 4.45 9.97
CA PRO A 93 -3.60 4.74 10.74
C PRO A 93 -3.27 5.26 12.14
N GLY A 94 -3.95 6.32 12.59
CA GLY A 94 -3.76 6.90 13.92
C GLY A 94 -2.58 7.87 14.04
N TYR A 95 -1.72 7.98 13.01
CA TYR A 95 -0.55 8.87 13.10
C TYR A 95 -0.92 10.35 13.08
N SER A 96 -1.97 10.73 12.34
CA SER A 96 -2.45 12.12 12.32
C SER A 96 -2.97 12.53 13.70
N GLU A 97 -3.72 11.67 14.35
CA GLU A 97 -4.23 11.85 15.71
C GLU A 97 -3.08 11.97 16.72
N ALA A 98 -2.09 11.08 16.65
CA ALA A 98 -0.90 11.14 17.49
C ALA A 98 -0.07 12.42 17.27
N LEU A 99 -0.09 13.00 16.06
CA LEU A 99 0.53 14.31 15.81
C LEU A 99 -0.28 15.45 16.45
N LEU A 100 -1.61 15.40 16.38
CA LEU A 100 -2.49 16.39 17.01
C LEU A 100 -2.35 16.38 18.54
N GLU A 101 -2.30 15.21 19.17
CA GLU A 101 -2.04 15.07 20.61
C GLU A 101 -0.73 15.77 21.00
N ARG A 102 0.33 15.64 20.20
CA ARG A 102 1.61 16.33 20.46
C ARG A 102 1.50 17.85 20.39
N ILE A 103 0.58 18.40 19.60
CA ILE A 103 0.33 19.85 19.54
C ILE A 103 -0.29 20.31 20.86
N GLU A 104 -1.22 19.54 21.42
CA GLU A 104 -1.86 19.85 22.71
C GLU A 104 -0.83 19.89 23.86
N TYR A 105 0.24 19.10 23.78
CA TYR A 105 1.36 19.14 24.72
C TYR A 105 2.48 20.13 24.34
N HIS A 106 2.39 20.78 23.18
CA HIS A 106 3.39 21.75 22.72
C HIS A 106 3.15 23.10 23.40
N GLN A 107 3.62 23.24 24.64
CA GLN A 107 3.66 24.53 25.32
C GLN A 107 4.60 25.47 24.55
N SER A 108 4.09 26.67 24.27
CA SER A 108 4.83 27.83 23.79
C SER A 108 6.08 28.04 24.67
N ALA A 109 7.25 27.75 24.10
CA ALA A 109 8.53 28.24 24.61
C ALA A 109 8.62 29.76 24.41
#